data_AF-A0A4Y6PTQ7-F1
#
_entry.id   AF-A0A4Y6PTQ7-F1
#
_cell.length_a   1.000
_cell.length_b   1.000
_cell.length_c   1.000
_cell.angle_alpha   90.00
_cell.angle_beta   90.00
_cell.angle_gamma   90.00
#
_symmetry.space_group_name_H-M   'P 1'
#
loop_
_entity.id
_entity.type
_entity.pdbx_description
1 polymer ?
#
loop_
_entity_poly.entity_id
_entity_poly.type
_entity_poly.pdbx_seq_one_letter_code
_entity_poly.pdbx_strand_id
1 'polypeptide(L)'
;MPPTPTQCALAWPHRSTRLVSPIFHLSTPPSTCSPSTCASHACWCSSRRRFSAPPKRSSPPKLAHAGADIFVAFSPERVDPGNPDYHIGNTPKVVGGVDEASTELVNALYEQIIDEVHPVKSTTEAEMVKLLENTFRAVNIALVNEMAIMCDRMDIDIWEVIEAASTKPFGFMPFYPGPGIGGHCIPLDPSYLSWKAKSVGFHNRFIELATDLNTNMPMFVVDKLVRLLNEQGKAVKGAKILLLGMAYKANVHDTRESPAIDI
;
A
#
# COMPACT_ATOMS: atom_id res chain seq x y z
N MET A 1 -13.61 10.66 -15.89
CA MET A 1 -13.47 9.20 -16.07
C MET A 1 -12.20 8.79 -15.34
N PRO A 2 -12.28 7.89 -14.34
CA PRO A 2 -11.08 7.43 -13.65
C PRO A 2 -10.22 6.61 -14.64
N PRO A 3 -8.88 6.68 -14.56
CA PRO A 3 -8.01 5.86 -15.39
C PRO A 3 -8.26 4.38 -15.11
N THR A 4 -8.24 3.55 -16.14
CA THR A 4 -8.31 2.09 -15.98
C THR A 4 -7.04 1.60 -15.27
N PRO A 5 -7.13 0.61 -14.34
CA PRO A 5 -5.99 0.09 -13.59
C PRO A 5 -4.83 -0.44 -14.45
N THR A 6 -5.10 -0.72 -15.73
CA THR A 6 -4.10 -1.07 -16.75
C THR A 6 -3.06 0.03 -16.98
N GLN A 7 -3.35 1.29 -16.65
CA GLN A 7 -2.42 2.42 -16.79
C GLN A 7 -1.41 2.53 -15.63
N CYS A 8 -1.70 2.01 -14.44
CA CYS A 8 -0.75 2.03 -13.31
C CYS A 8 0.38 1.00 -13.45
N ALA A 9 0.14 -0.12 -14.14
CA ALA A 9 1.10 -1.23 -14.21
C ALA A 9 2.28 -1.01 -15.19
N LEU A 10 2.24 0.04 -16.03
CA LEU A 10 3.19 0.19 -17.16
C LEU A 10 3.82 1.59 -17.28
N ALA A 11 3.68 2.46 -16.27
CA ALA A 11 4.05 3.87 -16.38
C ALA A 11 5.12 4.34 -15.37
N TRP A 12 6.26 3.64 -15.21
CA TRP A 12 7.51 4.23 -14.67
C TRP A 12 8.75 3.32 -14.91
N PRO A 13 9.95 3.89 -15.24
CA PRO A 13 10.33 4.51 -16.49
C PRO A 13 11.11 3.52 -17.39
N HIS A 14 10.64 3.28 -18.61
CA HIS A 14 11.35 2.53 -19.66
C HIS A 14 12.66 3.21 -20.18
N ARG A 15 13.36 4.03 -19.38
CA ARG A 15 14.50 4.87 -19.81
C ARG A 15 15.84 4.63 -19.09
N SER A 16 15.93 3.83 -18.04
CA SER A 16 17.20 3.67 -17.28
C SER A 16 18.09 2.49 -17.70
N THR A 17 17.68 1.61 -18.60
CA THR A 17 18.49 0.45 -19.02
C THR A 17 19.40 0.75 -20.22
N ARG A 18 20.50 1.49 -19.98
CA ARG A 18 21.67 1.50 -20.89
C ARG A 18 22.97 1.59 -20.09
N LEU A 19 23.60 0.44 -19.82
CA LEU A 19 25.06 0.22 -19.78
C LEU A 19 25.33 -1.27 -19.47
N VAL A 20 26.36 -1.84 -20.09
CA VAL A 20 26.70 -3.28 -20.07
C VAL A 20 27.69 -3.55 -18.94
N SER A 21 27.21 -4.17 -17.86
CA SER A 21 27.87 -4.78 -16.69
C SER A 21 26.73 -5.47 -15.88
N PRO A 22 26.92 -6.41 -14.92
CA PRO A 22 25.75 -6.99 -14.25
C PRO A 22 24.91 -5.89 -13.60
N ILE A 23 23.71 -5.68 -14.13
CA ILE A 23 22.83 -4.61 -13.67
C ILE A 23 22.06 -5.18 -12.49
N PHE A 24 22.28 -4.62 -11.30
CA PHE A 24 21.45 -4.91 -10.14
C PHE A 24 20.18 -4.06 -10.23
N HIS A 25 19.01 -4.70 -10.38
CA HIS A 25 17.72 -4.01 -10.40
C HIS A 25 16.92 -4.37 -9.15
N LEU A 26 16.98 -3.48 -8.18
CA LEU A 26 16.15 -3.54 -6.99
C LEU A 26 14.87 -2.74 -7.23
N SER A 27 13.73 -3.41 -7.12
CA SER A 27 12.43 -2.74 -7.10
C SER A 27 12.00 -2.53 -5.65
N THR A 28 12.11 -1.28 -5.20
CA THR A 28 11.54 -0.79 -3.94
C THR A 28 10.48 0.28 -4.23
N PRO A 29 9.47 -0.02 -5.05
CA PRO A 29 8.58 1.03 -5.50
C PRO A 29 7.77 1.58 -4.31
N PRO A 30 7.56 2.90 -4.23
CA PRO A 30 6.60 3.50 -3.30
C PRO A 30 5.15 3.12 -3.65
N SER A 31 4.93 2.50 -4.83
CA SER A 31 3.66 2.04 -5.36
C SER A 31 3.65 0.53 -5.58
N THR A 32 2.49 -0.08 -5.36
CA THR A 32 2.34 -1.53 -5.19
C THR A 32 2.33 -2.30 -6.50
N CYS A 33 2.87 -3.51 -6.47
CA CYS A 33 2.95 -4.42 -7.61
C CYS A 33 2.13 -5.70 -7.36
N SER A 34 1.58 -6.33 -8.41
CA SER A 34 0.94 -7.66 -8.25
C SER A 34 1.97 -8.71 -7.87
N PRO A 35 1.55 -9.78 -7.18
CA PRO A 35 2.38 -10.97 -7.07
C PRO A 35 2.76 -11.42 -8.48
N SER A 36 4.04 -11.73 -8.70
CA SER A 36 4.72 -12.03 -9.96
C SER A 36 5.03 -10.84 -10.87
N THR A 37 4.92 -9.59 -10.42
CA THR A 37 5.23 -8.42 -11.28
C THR A 37 6.73 -8.35 -11.55
N CYS A 38 7.57 -8.52 -10.52
CA CYS A 38 9.01 -8.57 -10.69
C CYS A 38 9.46 -9.78 -11.50
N ALA A 39 8.82 -10.94 -11.30
CA ALA A 39 9.05 -12.13 -12.14
C ALA A 39 8.67 -11.88 -13.61
N SER A 40 7.57 -11.15 -13.86
CA SER A 40 7.14 -10.76 -15.20
C SER A 40 8.08 -9.72 -15.83
N HIS A 41 8.62 -8.78 -15.04
CA HIS A 41 9.64 -7.82 -15.48
C HIS A 41 10.98 -8.50 -15.79
N ALA A 42 11.40 -9.47 -14.97
CA ALA A 42 12.57 -10.31 -15.21
C ALA A 42 12.40 -11.17 -16.47
N CYS A 43 11.21 -11.74 -16.67
CA CYS A 43 10.81 -12.45 -17.89
C CYS A 43 10.78 -11.51 -19.11
N TRP A 44 10.35 -10.26 -18.96
CA TRP A 44 10.38 -9.26 -20.03
C TRP A 44 11.81 -8.86 -20.41
N CYS A 45 12.68 -8.62 -19.43
CA CYS A 45 14.11 -8.35 -19.65
C CYS A 45 14.79 -9.50 -20.41
N SER A 46 14.42 -10.75 -20.10
CA SER A 46 14.95 -11.94 -20.76
C SER A 46 14.29 -12.29 -22.11
N SER A 47 13.17 -11.67 -22.48
CA SER A 47 12.35 -12.09 -23.64
C SER A 47 12.23 -11.10 -24.80
N ARG A 48 12.93 -9.95 -24.82
CA ARG A 48 12.89 -8.94 -25.91
C ARG A 48 12.67 -9.55 -27.32
N ARG A 49 11.39 -9.62 -27.73
CA ARG A 49 10.95 -9.75 -29.11
C ARG A 49 10.02 -8.59 -29.41
N ARG A 50 10.56 -7.65 -30.20
CA ARG A 50 9.88 -6.64 -31.04
C ARG A 50 8.83 -5.77 -30.36
N PHE A 51 9.19 -4.51 -30.11
CA PHE A 51 8.37 -3.37 -30.55
C PHE A 51 9.31 -2.25 -31.02
N SER A 52 9.10 -1.82 -32.27
CA SER A 52 9.68 -0.67 -33.02
C SER A 52 11.22 -0.61 -33.26
N ALA A 53 11.56 -0.14 -34.46
CA ALA A 53 12.82 -0.34 -35.18
C ALA A 53 14.11 0.23 -34.52
N PRO A 54 15.29 -0.42 -34.68
CA PRO A 54 16.54 0.02 -34.07
C PRO A 54 17.31 1.01 -34.96
N PRO A 55 18.14 1.92 -34.39
CA PRO A 55 19.24 2.52 -35.15
C PRO A 55 20.27 1.43 -35.49
N LYS A 56 20.86 1.51 -36.69
CA LYS A 56 21.86 0.57 -37.23
C LYS A 56 23.02 0.37 -36.23
N ARG A 57 23.05 -0.76 -35.53
CA ARG A 57 24.22 -1.30 -34.83
C ARG A 57 24.64 -2.61 -35.52
N SER A 58 25.94 -2.84 -35.63
CA SER A 58 26.58 -3.95 -36.35
C SER A 58 26.50 -5.31 -35.64
N SER A 59 25.72 -5.43 -34.57
CA SER A 59 25.42 -6.70 -33.90
C SER A 59 24.12 -6.56 -33.08
N PRO A 60 23.26 -7.59 -33.05
CA PRO A 60 22.06 -7.55 -32.21
C PRO A 60 22.48 -7.43 -30.73
N PRO A 61 21.80 -6.63 -29.91
CA PRO A 61 22.08 -6.59 -28.47
C PRO A 61 21.83 -7.99 -27.89
N LYS A 62 22.82 -8.53 -27.17
CA LYS A 62 22.63 -9.75 -26.37
C LYS A 62 21.48 -9.51 -25.40
N LEU A 63 20.52 -10.43 -25.36
CA LEU A 63 19.50 -10.43 -24.30
C LEU A 63 20.24 -10.73 -22.99
N ALA A 64 19.97 -9.92 -21.97
CA ALA A 64 20.48 -10.17 -20.64
C ALA A 64 19.50 -11.09 -19.91
N HIS A 65 20.01 -12.19 -19.36
CA HIS A 65 19.21 -13.18 -18.66
C HIS A 65 19.14 -12.83 -17.17
N ALA A 66 17.92 -12.73 -16.63
CA ALA A 66 17.74 -12.58 -15.18
C ALA A 66 18.38 -13.75 -14.43
N GLY A 67 19.12 -13.45 -13.36
CA GLY A 67 19.90 -14.41 -12.57
C GLY A 67 21.31 -14.70 -13.07
N ALA A 68 21.59 -14.46 -14.35
CA ALA A 68 22.93 -14.68 -14.94
C ALA A 68 23.65 -13.37 -15.29
N ASP A 69 22.94 -12.44 -15.94
CA ASP A 69 23.48 -11.15 -16.38
C ASP A 69 22.89 -9.96 -15.61
N ILE A 70 21.73 -10.15 -14.96
CA ILE A 70 20.98 -9.11 -14.22
C ILE A 70 20.38 -9.77 -12.98
N PHE A 71 20.67 -9.21 -11.82
CA PHE A 71 20.07 -9.65 -10.56
C PHE A 71 18.83 -8.80 -10.26
N VAL A 72 17.72 -9.46 -9.92
CA VAL A 72 16.43 -8.80 -9.68
C VAL A 72 15.87 -9.25 -8.35
N ALA A 73 15.49 -8.28 -7.53
CA ALA A 73 14.84 -8.52 -6.25
C ALA A 73 13.71 -7.53 -6.00
N PHE A 74 12.74 -7.96 -5.20
CA PHE A 74 11.70 -7.12 -4.66
C PHE A 74 11.92 -6.94 -3.16
N SER A 75 11.77 -5.72 -2.69
CA SER A 75 11.82 -5.40 -1.27
C SER A 75 10.71 -4.39 -0.95
N PRO A 76 9.65 -4.80 -0.23
CA PRO A 76 8.53 -3.92 0.04
C PRO A 76 8.96 -2.73 0.89
N GLU A 77 8.42 -1.55 0.57
CA GLU A 77 8.55 -0.39 1.43
C GLU A 77 7.63 -0.51 2.64
N ARG A 78 8.18 -0.34 3.84
CA ARG A 78 7.51 -0.59 5.13
C ARG A 78 7.59 0.61 6.09
N VAL A 79 8.11 1.74 5.63
CA VAL A 79 8.16 2.99 6.40
C VAL A 79 6.75 3.45 6.80
N ASP A 80 6.62 3.87 8.05
CA ASP A 80 5.47 4.60 8.56
C ASP A 80 5.79 6.11 8.59
N PRO A 81 5.20 6.94 7.71
CA PRO A 81 5.54 8.36 7.62
C PRO A 81 5.28 9.11 8.92
N GLY A 82 6.27 9.87 9.39
CA GLY A 82 6.17 10.67 10.61
C GLY A 82 6.31 9.89 11.91
N ASN A 83 6.72 8.61 11.86
CA ASN A 83 6.97 7.80 13.05
C ASN A 83 8.35 8.12 13.67
N PRO A 84 8.42 8.57 14.94
CA PRO A 84 9.70 8.90 15.58
C PRO A 84 10.46 7.67 16.07
N ASP A 85 9.77 6.56 16.34
CA ASP A 85 10.34 5.36 16.96
C ASP A 85 10.86 4.37 15.92
N TYR A 86 10.17 4.27 14.78
CA TYR A 86 10.52 3.37 13.68
C TYR A 86 10.94 4.16 12.45
N HIS A 87 12.22 4.02 12.10
CA HIS A 87 12.84 4.62 10.93
C HIS A 87 13.37 3.54 9.98
N ILE A 88 13.95 3.95 8.84
CA ILE A 88 14.41 3.03 7.80
C ILE A 88 15.38 1.99 8.37
N GLY A 89 16.36 2.41 9.17
CA GLY A 89 17.39 1.51 9.73
C GLY A 89 16.86 0.39 10.65
N ASN A 90 15.93 0.69 11.56
CA ASN A 90 15.48 -0.26 12.59
C ASN A 90 14.22 -1.03 12.21
N THR A 91 13.58 -0.71 11.08
CA THR A 91 12.41 -1.44 10.58
C THR A 91 12.90 -2.64 9.77
N PRO A 92 12.59 -3.89 10.15
CA PRO A 92 13.08 -5.06 9.43
C PRO A 92 12.73 -5.01 7.94
N LYS A 93 13.71 -5.25 7.08
CA LYS A 93 13.51 -5.20 5.62
C LYS A 93 13.28 -6.61 5.07
N VAL A 94 12.14 -6.83 4.44
CA VAL A 94 11.87 -8.08 3.72
C VAL A 94 12.52 -8.02 2.33
N VAL A 95 13.17 -9.10 1.90
CA VAL A 95 13.80 -9.16 0.57
C VAL A 95 13.52 -10.50 -0.10
N GLY A 96 13.21 -10.50 -1.40
CA GLY A 96 13.04 -11.72 -2.18
C GLY A 96 13.58 -11.54 -3.59
N GLY A 97 14.58 -12.34 -3.96
CA GLY A 97 15.16 -12.38 -5.30
C GLY A 97 14.35 -13.22 -6.28
N VAL A 98 14.66 -13.10 -7.57
CA VAL A 98 14.16 -14.04 -8.60
C VAL A 98 14.86 -15.40 -8.51
N ASP A 99 16.03 -15.44 -7.88
CA ASP A 99 16.82 -16.60 -7.50
C ASP A 99 17.59 -16.35 -6.20
N GLU A 100 18.31 -17.36 -5.73
CA GLU A 100 19.12 -17.32 -4.51
C GLU A 100 20.22 -16.27 -4.60
N ALA A 101 20.96 -16.23 -5.71
CA ALA A 101 22.03 -15.25 -5.93
C ALA A 101 21.53 -13.79 -5.88
N SER A 102 20.37 -13.50 -6.48
CA SER A 102 19.75 -12.17 -6.39
C SER A 102 19.34 -11.82 -4.96
N THR A 103 18.88 -12.81 -4.19
CA THR A 103 18.49 -12.66 -2.78
C THR A 103 19.70 -12.36 -1.90
N GLU A 104 20.79 -13.12 -2.08
CA GLU A 104 22.05 -12.91 -1.36
C GLU A 104 22.63 -11.52 -1.63
N LEU A 105 22.62 -11.07 -2.89
CA LEU A 105 23.13 -9.76 -3.27
C LEU A 105 22.33 -8.61 -2.65
N VAL A 106 20.99 -8.68 -2.68
CA VAL A 106 20.15 -7.65 -2.05
C VAL A 106 20.26 -7.68 -0.53
N ASN A 107 20.42 -8.87 0.05
CA ASN A 107 20.62 -9.04 1.49
C ASN A 107 21.92 -8.36 1.93
N ALA A 108 23.04 -8.67 1.25
CA ALA A 108 24.34 -8.07 1.53
C ALA A 108 24.36 -6.54 1.35
N LEU A 109 23.57 -6.01 0.41
CA LEU A 109 23.39 -4.57 0.23
C LEU A 109 22.66 -3.93 1.43
N TYR A 110 21.56 -4.52 1.88
CA TYR A 110 20.75 -3.94 2.94
C TYR A 110 21.37 -4.09 4.33
N GLU A 111 22.11 -5.16 4.60
CA GLU A 111 22.83 -5.35 5.86
C GLU A 111 23.85 -4.23 6.16
N GLN A 112 24.20 -3.40 5.17
CA GLN A 112 25.05 -2.22 5.38
C GLN A 112 24.32 -1.04 6.04
N ILE A 113 22.98 -1.01 5.97
CA ILE A 113 22.18 0.17 6.36
C ILE A 113 20.90 -0.16 7.15
N ILE A 114 20.53 -1.43 7.26
CA ILE A 114 19.36 -1.93 7.98
C ILE A 114 19.83 -2.91 9.06
N ASP A 115 19.26 -2.79 10.26
CA ASP A 115 19.62 -3.62 11.43
C ASP A 115 19.20 -5.09 11.26
N GLU A 116 18.04 -5.33 10.64
CA GLU A 116 17.49 -6.67 10.41
C GLU A 116 16.97 -6.82 8.96
N VAL A 117 17.49 -7.81 8.23
CA VAL A 117 17.01 -8.18 6.90
C VAL A 117 16.39 -9.58 6.97
N HIS A 118 15.18 -9.72 6.43
CA HIS A 118 14.42 -10.97 6.42
C HIS A 118 14.27 -11.49 4.98
N PRO A 119 15.15 -12.41 4.53
CA PRO A 119 15.04 -12.99 3.20
C PRO A 119 13.85 -13.95 3.11
N VAL A 120 13.12 -13.87 2.01
CA VAL A 120 12.02 -14.77 1.64
C VAL A 120 12.33 -15.48 0.32
N LYS A 121 11.59 -16.57 0.07
CA LYS A 121 11.87 -17.51 -1.02
C LYS A 121 11.93 -16.89 -2.41
N SER A 122 11.06 -15.94 -2.72
CA SER A 122 11.06 -15.28 -4.03
C SER A 122 10.48 -13.87 -3.98
N THR A 123 10.64 -13.15 -5.08
CA THR A 123 9.94 -11.88 -5.33
C THR A 123 8.43 -11.95 -5.08
N THR A 124 7.79 -13.10 -5.35
CA THR A 124 6.33 -13.26 -5.21
C THR A 124 5.90 -13.23 -3.74
N GLU A 125 6.63 -13.93 -2.85
CA GLU A 125 6.37 -13.87 -1.41
C GLU A 125 6.63 -12.46 -0.88
N ALA A 126 7.70 -11.79 -1.33
CA ALA A 126 8.02 -10.43 -0.91
C ALA A 126 6.94 -9.42 -1.35
N GLU A 127 6.39 -9.55 -2.56
CA GLU A 127 5.26 -8.76 -3.06
C GLU A 127 3.98 -9.02 -2.25
N MET A 128 3.70 -10.29 -1.93
CA MET A 128 2.54 -10.66 -1.12
C MET A 128 2.60 -10.13 0.32
N VAL A 129 3.79 -10.01 0.92
CA VAL A 129 3.95 -9.40 2.25
C VAL A 129 3.38 -7.97 2.27
N LYS A 130 3.72 -7.13 1.29
CA LYS A 130 3.20 -5.77 1.19
C LYS A 130 1.67 -5.73 1.14
N LEU A 131 1.11 -6.57 0.28
CA LEU A 131 -0.33 -6.65 0.07
C LEU A 131 -1.05 -7.15 1.33
N LEU A 132 -0.48 -8.13 2.02
CA LEU A 132 -1.01 -8.66 3.26
C LEU A 132 -0.99 -7.61 4.37
N GLU A 133 0.14 -6.92 4.59
CA GLU A 133 0.26 -5.87 5.61
C GLU A 133 -0.75 -4.73 5.40
N ASN A 134 -0.89 -4.26 4.17
CA ASN A 134 -1.81 -3.18 3.85
C ASN A 134 -3.28 -3.63 3.89
N THR A 135 -3.58 -4.87 3.47
CA THR A 135 -4.92 -5.47 3.62
C THR A 135 -5.28 -5.62 5.08
N PHE A 136 -4.36 -6.11 5.91
CA PHE A 136 -4.54 -6.25 7.35
C PHE A 136 -4.89 -4.91 7.99
N ARG A 137 -4.15 -3.84 7.65
CA ARG A 137 -4.46 -2.48 8.13
C ARG A 137 -5.84 -1.99 7.66
N ALA A 138 -6.17 -2.14 6.38
CA ALA A 138 -7.47 -1.70 5.83
C ALA A 138 -8.66 -2.39 6.51
N VAL A 139 -8.58 -3.71 6.72
CA VAL A 139 -9.64 -4.51 7.33
C VAL A 139 -9.82 -4.16 8.81
N ASN A 140 -8.74 -3.99 9.57
CA ASN A 140 -8.86 -3.66 10.99
C ASN A 140 -9.34 -2.22 11.21
N ILE A 141 -8.96 -1.27 10.34
CA ILE A 141 -9.55 0.08 10.37
C ILE A 141 -11.05 0.02 10.07
N ALA A 142 -11.47 -0.77 9.06
CA ALA A 142 -12.90 -0.95 8.76
C ALA A 142 -13.68 -1.53 9.94
N LEU A 143 -13.11 -2.55 10.60
CA LEU A 143 -13.70 -3.16 11.78
C LEU A 143 -13.94 -2.14 12.89
N VAL A 144 -12.92 -1.34 13.22
CA VAL A 144 -13.06 -0.34 14.29
C VAL A 144 -13.99 0.81 13.89
N ASN A 145 -14.01 1.19 12.62
CA ASN A 145 -14.97 2.17 12.08
C ASN A 145 -16.42 1.67 12.20
N GLU A 146 -16.68 0.41 11.85
CA GLU A 146 -17.99 -0.22 12.03
C GLU A 146 -18.41 -0.25 13.50
N MET A 147 -17.48 -0.61 14.39
CA MET A 147 -17.70 -0.56 15.84
C MET A 147 -18.03 0.86 16.31
N ALA A 148 -17.36 1.89 15.81
CA ALA A 148 -17.65 3.28 16.15
C ALA A 148 -19.06 3.72 15.73
N ILE A 149 -19.51 3.33 14.53
CA ILE A 149 -20.89 3.59 14.08
C ILE A 149 -21.91 2.88 14.98
N MET A 150 -21.65 1.63 15.35
CA MET A 150 -22.51 0.86 16.24
C MET A 150 -22.58 1.48 17.64
N CYS A 151 -21.43 1.82 18.23
CA CYS A 151 -21.33 2.47 19.53
C CYS A 151 -22.03 3.83 19.55
N ASP A 152 -21.92 4.64 18.48
CA ASP A 152 -22.65 5.92 18.33
C ASP A 152 -24.17 5.74 18.42
N ARG A 153 -24.71 4.63 17.88
CA ARG A 153 -26.15 4.31 17.95
C ARG A 153 -26.58 3.78 19.31
N MET A 154 -25.66 3.24 20.09
CA MET A 154 -25.90 2.67 21.41
C MET A 154 -25.57 3.64 22.55
N ASP A 155 -25.12 4.86 22.23
CA ASP A 155 -24.62 5.85 23.20
C ASP A 155 -23.46 5.30 24.05
N ILE A 156 -22.51 4.61 23.40
CA ILE A 156 -21.30 4.04 24.01
C ILE A 156 -20.08 4.80 23.50
N ASP A 157 -19.16 5.16 24.39
CA ASP A 157 -17.87 5.74 24.01
C ASP A 157 -16.92 4.65 23.49
N ILE A 158 -16.73 4.63 22.16
CA ILE A 158 -15.81 3.70 21.50
C ILE A 158 -14.35 3.91 21.93
N TRP A 159 -13.95 5.12 22.33
CA TRP A 159 -12.58 5.40 22.76
C TRP A 159 -12.27 4.73 24.09
N GLU A 160 -13.17 4.83 25.08
CA GLU A 160 -13.04 4.12 26.36
C GLU A 160 -13.01 2.60 26.14
N VAL A 161 -13.84 2.08 25.22
CA VAL A 161 -13.86 0.65 24.88
C VAL A 161 -12.52 0.19 24.28
N ILE A 162 -11.95 0.94 23.34
CA ILE A 162 -10.65 0.61 22.73
C ILE A 162 -9.54 0.72 23.76
N GLU A 163 -9.53 1.74 24.61
CA GLU A 163 -8.54 1.91 25.67
C GLU A 163 -8.56 0.73 26.64
N ALA A 164 -9.75 0.34 27.11
CA ALA A 164 -9.92 -0.81 27.98
C ALA A 164 -9.47 -2.12 27.30
N ALA A 165 -9.85 -2.33 26.03
CA ALA A 165 -9.44 -3.51 25.26
C ALA A 165 -7.92 -3.56 25.03
N SER A 166 -7.27 -2.39 24.89
CA SER A 166 -5.82 -2.25 24.69
C SER A 166 -4.99 -2.71 25.88
N THR A 167 -5.59 -2.86 27.07
CA THR A 167 -4.91 -3.42 28.24
C THR A 167 -4.58 -4.92 28.09
N LYS A 168 -5.20 -5.62 27.12
CA LYS A 168 -4.94 -7.03 26.86
C LYS A 168 -3.62 -7.19 26.08
N PRO A 169 -2.60 -7.87 26.63
CA PRO A 169 -1.27 -7.91 26.02
C PRO A 169 -1.14 -8.85 24.82
N PHE A 170 -2.21 -9.55 24.42
CA PHE A 170 -2.19 -10.50 23.31
C PHE A 170 -3.55 -10.55 22.59
N GLY A 171 -3.51 -10.83 21.28
CA GLY A 171 -4.71 -11.00 20.47
C GLY A 171 -5.54 -9.73 20.28
N PHE A 172 -5.04 -8.57 20.71
CA PHE A 172 -5.64 -7.27 20.46
C PHE A 172 -4.52 -6.26 20.15
N MET A 173 -4.51 -5.76 18.93
CA MET A 173 -3.66 -4.66 18.51
C MET A 173 -4.60 -3.50 18.20
N PRO A 174 -4.48 -2.35 18.90
CA PRO A 174 -5.45 -1.29 18.76
C PRO A 174 -5.39 -0.65 17.37
N PHE A 175 -6.58 -0.48 16.80
CA PHE A 175 -6.85 0.44 15.71
C PHE A 175 -7.83 1.48 16.23
N TYR A 176 -7.82 2.66 15.64
CA TYR A 176 -8.64 3.77 16.09
C TYR A 176 -9.57 4.21 14.96
N PRO A 177 -10.84 4.56 15.28
CA PRO A 177 -11.78 4.99 14.28
C PRO A 177 -11.39 6.36 13.73
N GLY A 178 -11.80 6.64 12.50
CA GLY A 178 -11.51 7.90 11.84
C GLY A 178 -12.52 8.25 10.76
N PRO A 179 -12.35 9.40 10.08
CA PRO A 179 -13.24 9.85 9.01
C PRO A 179 -13.19 8.98 7.75
N GLY A 180 -12.30 7.99 7.70
CA GLY A 180 -12.07 7.12 6.56
C GLY A 180 -10.58 6.78 6.45
N ILE A 181 -10.22 6.16 5.34
CA ILE A 181 -8.83 5.85 4.99
C ILE A 181 -8.40 6.78 3.87
N GLY A 182 -7.18 7.32 3.95
CA GLY A 182 -6.57 8.02 2.83
C GLY A 182 -5.12 7.65 2.57
N GLY A 183 -4.47 8.45 1.72
CA GLY A 183 -3.17 8.13 1.14
C GLY A 183 -3.29 7.08 0.03
N HIS A 184 -2.17 6.72 -0.61
CA HIS A 184 -2.20 5.82 -1.77
C HIS A 184 -2.31 4.35 -1.39
N CYS A 185 -1.52 3.93 -0.41
CA CYS A 185 -1.24 2.50 -0.23
C CYS A 185 -2.44 1.72 0.31
N ILE A 186 -3.17 2.27 1.29
CA ILE A 186 -4.24 1.51 1.97
C ILE A 186 -5.53 1.43 1.18
N PRO A 187 -5.98 2.49 0.49
CA PRO A 187 -7.14 2.38 -0.40
C PRO A 187 -6.88 1.52 -1.65
N LEU A 188 -5.68 1.61 -2.23
CA LEU A 188 -5.40 1.02 -3.55
C LEU A 188 -4.92 -0.44 -3.48
N ASP A 189 -4.03 -0.78 -2.55
CA ASP A 189 -3.35 -2.08 -2.57
C ASP A 189 -4.30 -3.26 -2.34
N PRO A 190 -5.21 -3.22 -1.35
CA PRO A 190 -6.17 -4.30 -1.14
C PRO A 190 -7.12 -4.43 -2.34
N SER A 191 -7.59 -3.29 -2.88
CA SER A 191 -8.45 -3.25 -4.07
C SER A 191 -7.77 -3.89 -5.29
N TYR A 192 -6.48 -3.62 -5.45
CA TYR A 192 -5.67 -4.21 -6.51
C TYR A 192 -5.44 -5.72 -6.30
N LEU A 193 -5.18 -6.17 -5.07
CA LEU A 193 -5.12 -7.60 -4.75
C LEU A 193 -6.45 -8.29 -5.05
N SER A 194 -7.57 -7.70 -4.64
CA SER A 194 -8.92 -8.23 -4.93
C SER A 194 -9.18 -8.33 -6.44
N TRP A 195 -8.80 -7.31 -7.21
CA TRP A 195 -8.86 -7.37 -8.68
C TRP A 195 -8.00 -8.51 -9.24
N LYS A 196 -6.75 -8.66 -8.76
CA LYS A 196 -5.85 -9.71 -9.23
C LYS A 196 -6.38 -11.11 -8.87
N ALA A 197 -6.96 -11.28 -7.68
CA ALA A 197 -7.52 -12.54 -7.23
C ALA A 197 -8.70 -13.02 -8.09
N LYS A 198 -9.50 -12.08 -8.64
CA LYS A 198 -10.58 -12.42 -9.58
C LYS A 198 -10.06 -13.12 -10.84
N SER A 199 -8.84 -12.83 -11.28
CA SER A 199 -8.23 -13.52 -12.44
C SER A 199 -7.96 -15.00 -12.21
N VAL A 200 -7.89 -15.45 -10.95
CA VAL A 200 -7.75 -16.86 -10.56
C VAL A 200 -9.04 -17.43 -9.97
N GLY A 201 -10.18 -16.76 -10.16
CA GLY A 201 -11.48 -17.20 -9.66
C GLY A 201 -11.68 -17.04 -8.15
N PHE A 202 -10.84 -16.25 -7.47
CA PHE A 202 -10.97 -15.98 -6.04
C PHE A 202 -11.61 -14.62 -5.77
N HIS A 203 -12.58 -14.59 -4.85
CA HIS A 203 -13.34 -13.39 -4.50
C HIS A 203 -13.06 -12.96 -3.05
N ASN A 204 -12.36 -11.83 -2.87
CA ASN A 204 -12.00 -11.31 -1.56
C ASN A 204 -13.15 -10.54 -0.89
N ARG A 205 -14.05 -11.27 -0.21
CA ARG A 205 -15.19 -10.67 0.52
C ARG A 205 -14.78 -9.66 1.60
N PHE A 206 -13.75 -9.97 2.39
CA PHE A 206 -13.27 -9.07 3.45
C PHE A 206 -12.71 -7.75 2.90
N ILE A 207 -11.99 -7.80 1.77
CA ILE A 207 -11.44 -6.59 1.15
C ILE A 207 -12.57 -5.70 0.64
N GLU A 208 -13.55 -6.30 -0.03
CA GLU A 208 -14.71 -5.57 -0.57
C GLU A 208 -15.53 -4.92 0.57
N LEU A 209 -15.80 -5.65 1.66
CA LEU A 209 -16.50 -5.12 2.83
C LEU A 209 -15.70 -3.99 3.51
N ALA A 210 -14.40 -4.18 3.71
CA ALA A 210 -13.55 -3.16 4.32
C ALA A 210 -13.50 -1.88 3.46
N THR A 211 -13.47 -2.03 2.15
CA THR A 211 -13.48 -0.89 1.22
C THR A 211 -14.80 -0.12 1.33
N ASP A 212 -15.93 -0.83 1.33
CA ASP A 212 -17.26 -0.23 1.46
C ASP A 212 -17.41 0.54 2.78
N LEU A 213 -17.09 -0.10 3.92
CA LEU A 213 -17.18 0.54 5.23
C LEU A 213 -16.32 1.80 5.32
N ASN A 214 -15.05 1.72 4.91
CA ASN A 214 -14.14 2.86 5.01
C ASN A 214 -14.50 4.01 4.08
N THR A 215 -15.04 3.73 2.89
CA THR A 215 -15.47 4.75 1.91
C THR A 215 -16.71 5.50 2.39
N ASN A 216 -17.54 4.88 3.24
CA ASN A 216 -18.76 5.50 3.78
C ASN A 216 -18.54 6.29 5.08
N MET A 217 -17.34 6.26 5.67
CA MET A 217 -17.05 7.00 6.91
C MET A 217 -17.15 8.53 6.78
N PRO A 218 -16.80 9.18 5.65
CA PRO A 218 -17.04 10.62 5.47
C PRO A 218 -18.52 10.99 5.66
N MET A 219 -19.43 10.19 5.10
CA MET A 219 -20.87 10.41 5.26
C MET A 219 -21.32 10.26 6.71
N PHE A 220 -20.78 9.29 7.45
CA PHE A 220 -21.05 9.16 8.88
C PHE A 220 -20.62 10.41 9.67
N VAL A 221 -19.47 11.01 9.34
CA VAL A 221 -19.01 12.27 9.95
C VAL A 221 -19.96 13.43 9.64
N VAL A 222 -20.38 13.57 8.38
CA VAL A 222 -21.36 14.59 7.97
C VAL A 222 -22.68 14.40 8.71
N ASP A 223 -23.23 13.18 8.75
CA ASP A 223 -24.48 12.89 9.44
C ASP A 223 -24.41 13.19 10.94
N LYS A 224 -23.25 12.91 11.57
CA LYS A 224 -23.02 13.26 12.98
C LYS A 224 -22.97 14.78 13.18
N LEU A 225 -22.30 15.53 12.30
CA LEU A 225 -22.29 16.99 12.35
C LEU A 225 -23.71 17.57 12.21
N VAL A 226 -24.53 17.05 11.31
CA VAL A 226 -25.92 17.48 11.12
C VAL A 226 -26.75 17.23 12.38
N ARG A 227 -26.60 16.07 13.02
CA ARG A 227 -27.27 15.75 14.31
C ARG A 227 -26.89 16.76 15.41
N LEU A 228 -25.60 17.03 15.58
CA LEU A 228 -25.09 17.98 16.57
C LEU A 228 -25.55 19.43 16.32
N LEU A 229 -25.64 19.85 15.05
CA LEU A 229 -26.19 21.17 14.71
C LEU A 229 -27.67 21.27 15.05
N ASN A 230 -28.44 20.22 14.76
CA ASN A 230 -29.87 20.16 15.06
C ASN A 230 -30.16 20.16 16.57
N GLU A 231 -29.34 19.48 17.38
CA GLU A 231 -29.42 19.54 18.85
C GLU A 231 -29.24 20.97 19.38
N GLN A 232 -28.48 21.81 18.68
CA GLN A 232 -28.30 23.22 18.99
C GLN A 232 -29.34 24.13 18.29
N GLY A 233 -30.32 23.57 17.60
CA GLY A 233 -31.33 24.33 16.84
C GLY A 233 -30.75 25.10 15.63
N LYS A 234 -29.59 24.69 15.12
CA LYS A 234 -28.93 25.33 13.97
C LYS A 234 -29.16 24.49 12.71
N ALA A 235 -29.68 25.13 11.66
CA ALA A 235 -29.74 24.52 10.35
C ALA A 235 -28.35 24.46 9.71
N VAL A 236 -28.09 23.39 8.94
CA VAL A 236 -26.88 23.28 8.10
C VAL A 236 -26.82 24.44 7.09
N LYS A 237 -27.97 24.78 6.50
CA LYS A 237 -28.07 25.88 5.55
C LYS A 237 -27.73 27.20 6.25
N GLY A 238 -26.62 27.80 5.83
CA GLY A 238 -26.12 29.07 6.38
C GLY A 238 -25.20 28.92 7.59
N ALA A 239 -24.96 27.70 8.08
CA ALA A 239 -23.92 27.46 9.07
C ALA A 239 -22.53 27.70 8.45
N LYS A 240 -21.61 28.25 9.25
CA LYS A 240 -20.19 28.34 8.90
C LYS A 240 -19.47 27.18 9.55
N ILE A 241 -18.88 26.31 8.73
CA ILE A 241 -18.17 25.10 9.16
C ILE A 241 -16.69 25.31 8.88
N LEU A 242 -15.84 25.10 9.89
CA LEU A 242 -14.38 25.17 9.78
C LEU A 242 -13.82 23.75 9.78
N LEU A 243 -13.17 23.35 8.68
CA LEU A 243 -12.44 22.10 8.60
C LEU A 243 -10.98 22.32 9.04
N LEU A 244 -10.56 21.59 10.07
CA LEU A 244 -9.19 21.62 10.58
C LEU A 244 -8.53 20.26 10.33
N GLY A 245 -7.46 20.27 9.53
CA GLY A 245 -6.74 19.06 9.13
C GLY A 245 -7.28 18.47 7.83
N MET A 246 -6.62 18.79 6.71
CA MET A 246 -6.99 18.31 5.37
C MET A 246 -6.12 17.14 4.88
N ALA A 247 -4.97 16.90 5.52
CA ALA A 247 -4.08 15.81 5.16
C ALA A 247 -4.68 14.45 5.56
N TYR A 248 -4.30 13.38 4.87
CA TYR A 248 -4.86 12.04 5.11
C TYR A 248 -4.38 11.41 6.44
N LYS A 249 -3.29 11.93 7.02
CA LYS A 249 -2.69 11.49 8.28
C LYS A 249 -2.18 12.72 9.04
N ALA A 250 -2.11 12.62 10.37
CA ALA A 250 -1.43 13.61 11.20
C ALA A 250 0.05 13.78 10.80
N ASN A 251 0.59 14.99 11.00
CA ASN A 251 2.00 15.33 10.82
C ASN A 251 2.55 15.13 9.38
N VAL A 252 1.68 15.08 8.38
CA VAL A 252 2.06 15.11 6.96
C VAL A 252 1.27 16.18 6.21
N HIS A 253 1.77 16.60 5.05
CA HIS A 253 1.11 17.60 4.19
C HIS A 253 0.33 16.98 3.03
N ASP A 254 0.31 15.65 2.92
CA ASP A 254 -0.27 14.94 1.80
C ASP A 254 -1.79 14.81 1.93
N THR A 255 -2.51 15.32 0.94
CA THR A 255 -3.98 15.35 0.88
C THR A 255 -4.54 14.32 -0.09
N ARG A 256 -3.70 13.52 -0.75
CA ARG A 256 -4.15 12.55 -1.75
C ARG A 256 -5.01 11.48 -1.09
N GLU A 257 -6.18 11.21 -1.69
CA GLU A 257 -7.21 10.31 -1.15
C GLU A 257 -7.64 10.66 0.30
N SER A 258 -7.46 11.90 0.75
CA SER A 258 -7.84 12.28 2.11
C SER A 258 -9.36 12.25 2.27
N PRO A 259 -9.91 11.57 3.31
CA PRO A 259 -11.35 11.54 3.56
C PRO A 259 -11.91 12.94 3.87
N ALA A 260 -11.06 13.89 4.29
CA ALA A 260 -11.44 15.27 4.52
C ALA A 260 -11.89 16.01 3.25
N ILE A 261 -11.59 15.49 2.06
CA ILE A 261 -12.05 16.06 0.78
C ILE A 261 -13.52 15.70 0.51
N ASP A 262 -13.95 14.52 0.97
CA ASP A 262 -15.32 14.03 0.78
C ASP A 262 -16.30 14.54 1.85
N ILE A 263 -15.77 15.07 2.96
CA ILE A 263 -16.53 15.75 4.04
C ILE A 263 -16.80 17.21 3.66
#